data_AF-A0A1S1HJA5-F1
#
_entry.id   AF-A0A1S1HJA5-F1
#
_cell.length_a   1.000
_cell.length_b   1.000
_cell.length_c   1.000
_cell.angle_alpha   90.00
_cell.angle_beta   90.00
_cell.angle_gamma   90.00
#
_symmetry.space_group_name_H-M   'P 1'
#
loop_
_entity.id
_entity.type
_entity.pdbx_description
1 polymer ?
#
loop_
_entity_poly.entity_id
_entity_poly.type
_entity_poly.pdbx_seq_one_letter_code
_entity_poly.pdbx_strand_id
1 'polypeptide(L)'
;MPSTTDFDTWLDDVDSDHEEVIALYEAVLDVSDRGLYKCVKGNKYDTWVVSSNHHSENLFLASETARDTFLALIKKKALWWRRR
;
A
#
# COMPACT_ATOMS: atom_id res chain seq x y z
N MET A 1 -2.46 16.48 -5.40
CA MET A 1 -2.48 15.77 -4.10
C MET A 1 -1.05 15.58 -3.65
N PRO A 2 -0.73 15.80 -2.37
CA PRO A 2 0.58 15.46 -1.82
C PRO A 2 0.84 13.96 -1.99
N SER A 3 2.11 13.62 -2.20
CA SER A 3 2.54 12.24 -2.37
C SER A 3 3.76 11.96 -1.50
N THR A 4 3.72 10.85 -0.78
CA THR A 4 4.84 10.38 0.04
C THR A 4 5.53 9.17 -0.60
N THR A 5 6.79 8.95 -0.22
CA THR A 5 7.59 7.75 -0.53
C THR A 5 8.04 7.03 0.74
N ASP A 6 7.59 7.52 1.90
CA ASP A 6 7.85 6.90 3.19
C ASP A 6 6.82 5.81 3.45
N PHE A 7 7.25 4.57 3.24
CA PHE A 7 6.38 3.39 3.34
C PHE A 7 5.94 3.10 4.77
N ASP A 8 6.84 3.26 5.74
CA ASP A 8 6.55 2.92 7.13
C ASP A 8 5.56 3.93 7.72
N THR A 9 5.81 5.23 7.51
CA THR A 9 4.88 6.29 7.95
C THR A 9 3.51 6.13 7.31
N TRP A 10 3.44 5.80 6.01
CA TRP A 10 2.15 5.57 5.34
C TRP A 10 1.45 4.30 5.85
N LEU A 11 2.20 3.24 6.18
CA LEU A 11 1.61 2.02 6.74
C LEU A 11 1.15 2.20 8.18
N ASP A 12 1.68 3.15 8.95
CA ASP A 12 1.27 3.36 10.34
C ASP A 12 -0.18 3.85 10.47
N ASP A 13 -0.69 4.63 9.51
CA ASP A 13 -2.10 5.07 9.55
C ASP A 13 -3.09 4.02 9.00
N VAL A 14 -2.59 2.96 8.37
CA VAL A 14 -3.43 1.82 7.96
C VAL A 14 -3.90 1.07 9.19
N ASP A 15 -5.22 0.92 9.34
CA ASP A 15 -5.79 0.22 10.48
C ASP A 15 -5.16 -1.17 10.63
N SER A 16 -5.01 -1.54 11.88
CA SER A 16 -4.52 -2.82 12.35
C SER A 16 -5.45 -3.98 12.02
N ASP A 17 -6.68 -3.73 11.54
CA ASP A 17 -7.60 -4.77 11.14
C ASP A 17 -7.03 -5.66 10.03
N HIS A 18 -7.22 -6.98 10.18
CA HIS A 18 -6.71 -7.97 9.25
C HIS A 18 -7.29 -7.79 7.84
N GLU A 19 -8.58 -7.44 7.76
CA GLU A 19 -9.26 -7.20 6.49
C GLU A 19 -8.69 -5.99 5.76
N GLU A 20 -8.40 -4.90 6.48
CA GLU A 20 -7.78 -3.68 5.93
C GLU A 20 -6.37 -3.94 5.39
N VAL A 21 -5.54 -4.66 6.16
CA VAL A 21 -4.18 -5.02 5.76
C VAL A 21 -4.18 -5.94 4.52
N ILE A 22 -5.13 -6.88 4.43
CA ILE A 22 -5.29 -7.75 3.25
C ILE A 22 -5.80 -6.95 2.06
N ALA A 23 -6.81 -6.08 2.23
CA ALA A 23 -7.35 -5.27 1.15
C ALA A 23 -6.27 -4.39 0.52
N LEU A 24 -5.41 -3.77 1.34
CA LEU A 24 -4.25 -3.02 0.88
C LEU A 24 -3.26 -3.91 0.09
N TYR A 25 -2.93 -5.08 0.63
CA TYR A 25 -2.03 -6.02 -0.03
C TYR A 25 -2.54 -6.42 -1.42
N GLU A 26 -3.82 -6.79 -1.53
CA GLU A 26 -4.46 -7.18 -2.78
C GLU A 26 -4.57 -6.00 -3.75
N ALA A 27 -4.90 -4.79 -3.27
CA ALA A 27 -4.93 -3.60 -4.10
C ALA A 27 -3.60 -3.38 -4.82
N VAL A 28 -2.48 -3.46 -4.08
CA VAL A 28 -1.12 -3.24 -4.62
C VAL A 28 -0.67 -4.39 -5.52
N LEU A 29 -0.99 -5.64 -5.15
CA LEU A 29 -0.61 -6.83 -5.91
C LEU A 29 -1.33 -6.89 -7.27
N ASP A 30 -2.66 -6.74 -7.26
CA ASP A 30 -3.49 -6.82 -8.47
C ASP A 30 -3.50 -5.49 -9.25
N VAL A 31 -2.96 -4.41 -8.67
CA VAL A 31 -3.07 -3.05 -9.18
C VAL A 31 -4.54 -2.70 -9.43
N SER A 32 -5.34 -2.86 -8.39
CA SER A 32 -6.80 -2.78 -8.45
C SER A 32 -7.38 -1.92 -7.32
N ASP A 33 -8.70 -1.77 -7.37
CA ASP A 33 -9.49 -1.11 -6.35
C ASP A 33 -10.06 -2.17 -5.40
N ARG A 34 -9.71 -2.09 -4.11
CA ARG A 34 -10.11 -3.05 -3.07
C ARG A 34 -10.49 -2.30 -1.80
N GLY A 35 -11.79 -2.20 -1.56
CA GLY A 35 -12.34 -1.59 -0.35
C GLY A 35 -11.97 -0.10 -0.27
N LEU A 36 -11.11 0.24 0.70
CA LEU A 36 -10.67 1.62 0.96
C LEU A 36 -9.37 1.97 0.24
N TYR A 37 -8.72 1.00 -0.39
CA TYR A 37 -7.44 1.16 -1.06
C TYR A 37 -7.58 1.01 -2.56
N LYS A 38 -6.83 1.83 -3.27
CA LYS A 38 -6.79 1.79 -4.73
C LYS A 38 -5.36 1.95 -5.20
N CYS A 39 -4.92 1.01 -6.04
CA CYS A 39 -3.63 1.10 -6.70
C CYS A 39 -3.84 1.26 -8.21
N VAL A 40 -3.15 2.22 -8.81
CA VAL A 40 -3.18 2.47 -10.25
C VAL A 40 -1.76 2.56 -10.80
N LYS A 41 -1.57 2.18 -12.07
CA LYS A 41 -0.31 2.46 -12.77
C LYS A 41 -0.17 3.97 -12.96
N GLY A 42 1.03 4.47 -12.68
CA GLY A 42 1.41 5.85 -12.95
C GLY A 42 1.72 6.10 -14.42
N ASN A 43 1.99 7.37 -14.76
CA ASN A 43 2.27 7.80 -16.13
C ASN A 43 3.67 7.40 -16.63
N LYS A 44 4.60 7.05 -15.74
CA LYS A 44 5.93 6.55 -16.12
C LYS A 44 5.93 5.02 -16.08
N TYR A 45 6.68 4.41 -17.00
CA TYR A 45 6.93 2.98 -17.00
C TYR A 45 7.31 2.51 -15.59
N ASP A 46 6.66 1.45 -15.11
CA ASP A 46 6.93 0.80 -13.82
C ASP A 46 6.74 1.68 -12.58
N THR A 47 5.81 2.64 -12.63
CA THR A 47 5.38 3.41 -11.46
C THR A 47 3.95 3.08 -11.08
N TRP A 48 3.63 3.17 -9.79
CA TRP A 48 2.29 3.00 -9.26
C TRP A 48 1.96 4.08 -8.23
N VAL A 49 0.68 4.38 -8.12
CA VAL A 49 0.15 5.27 -7.08
C VAL A 49 -0.86 4.50 -6.27
N VAL A 50 -0.62 4.42 -4.96
CA VAL A 50 -1.57 3.88 -4.00
C VAL A 50 -2.27 5.06 -3.33
N SER A 51 -3.58 5.02 -3.35
CA SER A 51 -4.45 6.00 -2.69
C SER A 51 -5.35 5.26 -1.72
N SER A 52 -5.79 5.97 -0.68
CA SER A 52 -6.74 5.47 0.29
C SER A 52 -7.72 6.56 0.66
N ASN A 53 -8.93 6.19 1.07
CA ASN A 53 -9.90 7.14 1.62
C ASN A 53 -9.52 7.65 3.02
N HIS A 54 -8.58 6.98 3.71
CA HIS A 54 -8.07 7.39 5.02
C HIS A 54 -6.88 8.34 4.97
N HIS A 55 -6.14 8.34 3.86
CA HIS A 55 -4.94 9.14 3.71
C HIS A 55 -5.21 10.40 2.90
N SER A 56 -4.73 11.54 3.39
CA SER A 56 -4.68 12.79 2.64
C SER A 56 -3.61 12.78 1.54
N GLU A 57 -2.60 11.92 1.68
CA GLU A 57 -1.48 11.77 0.75
C GLU A 57 -1.50 10.41 0.04
N ASN A 58 -1.14 10.42 -1.24
CA ASN A 58 -0.97 9.19 -2.00
C ASN A 58 0.44 8.61 -1.77
N LEU A 59 0.56 7.30 -1.76
CA LEU A 59 1.86 6.63 -1.77
C LEU A 59 2.36 6.47 -3.21
N PHE A 60 3.57 6.93 -3.48
CA PHE A 60 4.19 6.79 -4.80
C PHE A 60 5.20 5.65 -4.82
N LEU A 61 4.93 4.63 -5.63
CA LEU A 61 5.83 3.50 -5.87
C LEU A 61 6.59 3.77 -7.16
N ALA A 62 7.85 4.19 -7.02
CA ALA A 62 8.65 4.70 -8.14
C ALA A 62 9.31 3.61 -9.02
N SER A 63 9.19 2.33 -8.66
CA SER A 63 9.76 1.20 -9.38
C SER A 63 9.11 -0.11 -8.94
N GLU A 64 9.33 -1.19 -9.69
CA GLU A 64 8.88 -2.52 -9.29
C GLU A 64 9.50 -2.94 -7.94
N THR A 65 10.78 -2.62 -7.72
CA THR A 65 11.46 -2.84 -6.43
C THR A 65 10.77 -2.12 -5.28
N ALA A 66 10.27 -0.90 -5.50
CA ALA A 66 9.51 -0.16 -4.49
C ALA A 66 8.18 -0.85 -4.18
N ARG A 67 7.46 -1.33 -5.20
CA ARG A 67 6.23 -2.10 -5.02
C ARG A 67 6.47 -3.39 -4.23
N ASP A 68 7.49 -4.16 -4.59
CA ASP A 68 7.79 -5.43 -3.94
C ASP A 68 8.25 -5.23 -2.50
N THR A 69 9.02 -4.17 -2.23
CA THR A 69 9.39 -3.76 -0.86
C THR A 69 8.15 -3.41 -0.05
N PHE A 70 7.22 -2.66 -0.63
CA PHE A 70 5.98 -2.28 0.03
C PHE A 70 5.10 -3.50 0.35
N LEU A 71 4.93 -4.42 -0.60
CA LEU A 71 4.23 -5.70 -0.39
C LEU A 71 4.85 -6.54 0.74
N ALA A 72 6.19 -6.55 0.83
CA ALA A 72 6.90 -7.24 1.90
C ALA A 72 6.64 -6.61 3.28
N LEU A 73 6.55 -5.27 3.36
CA LEU A 73 6.22 -4.56 4.60
C LEU A 73 4.78 -4.85 5.05
N ILE A 74 3.82 -4.80 4.13
CA ILE A 74 2.41 -5.16 4.41
C ILE A 74 2.33 -6.60 4.92
N LYS A 75 3.00 -7.54 4.24
CA LYS A 75 3.04 -8.95 4.66
C LYS A 75 3.68 -9.14 6.03
N LYS A 76 4.73 -8.38 6.36
CA LYS A 76 5.35 -8.38 7.69
C LYS A 76 4.38 -7.89 8.76
N LYS A 77 3.59 -6.83 8.47
CA LYS A 77 2.53 -6.33 9.34
C LYS A 77 1.44 -7.40 9.56
N ALA A 78 1.00 -8.07 8.49
CA ALA A 78 0.04 -9.17 8.56
C ALA A 78 0.56 -10.40 9.34
N LEU A 79 1.84 -10.74 9.21
CA LEU A 79 2.46 -11.85 9.92
C LEU A 79 2.65 -11.58 11.42
N TRP A 80 2.85 -10.33 11.82
CA TRP A 80 2.90 -9.93 13.23
C TRP A 80 1.60 -10.29 13.97
N TRP A 81 0.45 -10.26 13.31
CA TRP A 81 -0.84 -10.69 13.87
C TRP A 81 -0.92 -12.19 14.17
N ARG A 82 -0.35 -13.04 13.32
CA ARG A 82 -0.36 -14.51 13.55
C ARG A 82 0.46 -14.95 14.76
N ARG A 83 1.24 -14.05 15.36
CA ARG A 83 2.12 -14.33 16.50
C ARG A 83 1.66 -13.70 17.82
N ARG A 84 0.52 -12.99 17.84
CA ARG A 84 -0.04 -12.35 19.04
C ARG A 84 -1.31 -13.05 19.50
#